data_AF-A0A7J8RLF9-F1
#
_entry.id   AF-A0A7J8RLF9-F1
#
_cell.length_a   1.000
_cell.length_b   1.000
_cell.length_c   1.000
_cell.angle_alpha   90.00
_cell.angle_beta   90.00
_cell.angle_gamma   90.00
#
_symmetry.space_group_name_H-M   'P 1'
#
loop_
_entity.id
_entity.type
_entity.pdbx_description
1 polymer ?
#
loop_
_entity_poly.entity_id
_entity_poly.type
_entity_poly.pdbx_seq_one_letter_code
_entity_poly.pdbx_strand_id
1 'polypeptide(L)'
;MAPSLSKVSVSGLGDGHNQSLLSLEGSNFIVNGHVFLSDVPQNIIVTPSPYSSSTDKKIPSSVGSFVGFEAVKSYSRHVVPIGKLNNIKFMSIFRFKVWWTTHWVGSNGKDLENETQMVILEKSASGRPYILLLPLLEGPFRASLQPGTNDNIDICVESGSTKVTSARFQSVLYIHVGEDPFNLVKEAMEVMRVHLGTFKLLDEKTPPGILDKFGWCTWDAFYLTVHPQGVWEGVKGLADRGCPPGMVLIDDGWQSISRDEDPITKEGMNCTVAGEQMPCRLLKFQENYKFRDYESPKTLATGEPNKGMGAFIKDLKDEFNTVEFVYVWHALCGYWGGLRPNVPGLPESEVIKPELSPGLKNTMEDLAVDKIVNTGIGLVPPEKADQLYEGIHSHLKNVGIDGVKVDVIHLLEMLCENYGGRVDLAKAYYRALTDSIRKHFNGNGVIASMEHCNDFMFLGTEAICLGRV
;
A
#
# COMPACT_ATOMS: atom_id res chain seq x y z
N MET A 1 -19.39 26.04 -8.26
CA MET A 1 -20.09 26.37 -7.00
C MET A 1 -19.68 25.31 -5.98
N ALA A 2 -18.94 25.72 -4.96
CA ALA A 2 -18.42 24.84 -3.92
C ALA A 2 -19.58 24.34 -3.01
N PRO A 3 -19.61 23.06 -2.60
CA PRO A 3 -20.54 22.62 -1.58
C PRO A 3 -20.04 23.07 -0.19
N SER A 4 -21.01 23.64 0.53
CA SER A 4 -21.01 24.13 1.91
C SER A 4 -20.35 23.19 2.93
N LEU A 5 -19.40 23.74 3.71
CA LEU A 5 -18.92 23.18 4.98
C LEU A 5 -20.08 23.09 5.97
N SER A 6 -20.54 21.88 6.27
CA SER A 6 -21.44 21.62 7.38
C SER A 6 -20.65 21.67 8.69
N LYS A 7 -21.02 22.63 9.55
CA LYS A 7 -20.52 22.75 10.92
C LYS A 7 -20.90 21.49 11.71
N VAL A 8 -19.91 20.66 12.04
CA VAL A 8 -20.04 19.69 13.13
C VAL A 8 -19.97 20.47 14.44
N SER A 9 -21.02 20.37 15.24
CA SER A 9 -21.12 20.99 16.57
C SER A 9 -20.15 20.33 17.54
N VAL A 10 -19.13 21.08 17.96
CA VAL A 10 -18.26 20.72 19.08
C VAL A 10 -19.01 21.00 20.38
N SER A 11 -19.69 19.99 20.91
CA SER A 11 -20.25 20.02 22.27
C SER A 11 -19.35 19.21 23.21
N GLY A 12 -18.49 19.91 23.95
CA GLY A 12 -17.67 19.28 24.99
C GLY A 12 -16.39 20.05 25.37
N LEU A 13 -16.46 21.36 25.58
CA LEU A 13 -15.39 22.10 26.26
C LEU A 13 -15.60 21.96 27.77
N GLY A 14 -14.94 20.99 28.37
CA GLY A 14 -14.67 20.99 29.81
C GLY A 14 -13.34 21.68 30.06
N ASP A 15 -13.37 22.84 30.72
CA ASP A 15 -12.19 23.47 31.30
C ASP A 15 -11.65 22.58 32.43
N GLY A 16 -10.66 21.76 32.09
CA GLY A 16 -9.82 21.03 33.03
C GLY A 16 -8.43 20.95 32.43
N HIS A 17 -7.42 21.42 33.15
CA HIS A 17 -6.02 21.29 32.74
C HIS A 17 -5.65 19.80 32.59
N ASN A 18 -5.81 19.24 31.40
CA ASN A 18 -5.28 17.92 31.05
C ASN A 18 -3.74 18.04 31.02
N GLN A 19 -3.07 17.62 32.09
CA GLN A 19 -1.62 17.41 32.05
C GLN A 19 -1.32 16.33 31.02
N SER A 20 -0.59 16.67 29.96
CA SER A 20 -0.12 15.69 28.97
C SER A 20 0.94 14.78 29.63
N LEU A 21 0.83 13.46 29.46
CA LEU A 21 1.86 12.51 29.94
C LEU A 21 3.18 12.70 29.21
N LEU A 22 3.12 13.22 27.99
CA LEU A 22 4.25 13.55 27.15
C LEU A 22 4.45 15.06 27.08
N SER A 23 5.65 15.54 27.34
CA SER A 23 6.03 16.95 27.25
C SER A 23 7.35 17.12 26.51
N LEU A 24 7.55 18.30 25.92
CA LEU A 24 8.85 18.79 25.47
C LEU A 24 9.29 19.88 26.45
N GLU A 25 10.25 19.56 27.31
CA GLU A 25 10.76 20.45 28.35
C GLU A 25 12.22 20.82 28.07
N GLY A 26 12.46 22.12 27.84
CA GLY A 26 13.74 22.58 27.32
C GLY A 26 14.02 21.94 25.96
N SER A 27 15.06 21.12 25.89
CA SER A 27 15.45 20.36 24.69
C SER A 27 15.24 18.85 24.85
N ASN A 28 14.32 18.41 25.72
CA ASN A 28 14.10 16.99 26.00
C ASN A 28 12.64 16.61 25.85
N PHE A 29 12.37 15.54 25.09
CA PHE A 29 11.09 14.85 25.17
C PHE A 29 11.06 13.96 26.41
N ILE A 30 10.02 14.16 27.24
CA ILE A 30 9.86 13.52 28.54
C ILE A 30 8.51 12.81 28.60
N VAL A 31 8.49 11.62 29.22
CA VAL A 31 7.27 10.91 29.60
C VAL A 31 7.42 10.36 31.02
N ASN A 32 6.44 10.61 31.90
CA ASN A 32 6.50 10.22 33.32
C ASN A 32 7.82 10.61 34.02
N GLY A 33 8.40 11.77 33.69
CA GLY A 33 9.68 12.23 34.23
C GLY A 33 10.93 11.55 33.63
N HIS A 34 10.77 10.67 32.64
CA HIS A 34 11.87 10.01 31.94
C HIS A 34 12.10 10.63 30.56
N VAL A 35 13.33 11.08 30.30
CA VAL A 35 13.77 11.53 28.97
C VAL A 35 13.85 10.33 28.03
N PHE A 36 13.30 10.45 26.83
CA PHE A 36 13.43 9.43 25.79
C PHE A 36 14.06 9.94 24.49
N LEU A 37 14.00 11.25 24.23
CA LEU A 37 14.84 11.92 23.23
C LEU A 37 15.41 13.19 23.84
N SER A 38 16.73 13.38 23.73
CA SER A 38 17.44 14.57 24.22
C SER A 38 17.92 15.46 23.08
N ASP A 39 18.41 16.66 23.37
CA ASP A 39 18.94 17.61 22.37
C ASP A 39 17.97 17.89 21.20
N VAL A 40 16.66 17.93 21.50
CA VAL A 40 15.61 18.24 20.54
C VAL A 40 15.80 19.67 20.01
N PRO A 41 15.89 19.89 18.69
CA PRO A 41 16.07 21.22 18.12
C PRO A 41 14.90 22.17 18.42
N GLN A 42 15.22 23.47 18.51
CA GLN A 42 14.22 24.51 18.83
C GLN A 42 13.13 24.70 17.76
N ASN A 43 13.37 24.26 16.52
CA ASN A 43 12.39 24.36 15.43
C ASN A 43 11.38 23.19 15.43
N ILE A 44 11.50 22.23 16.35
CA ILE A 44 10.52 21.17 16.55
C ILE A 44 9.28 21.73 17.26
N ILE A 45 8.11 21.43 16.70
CA ILE A 45 6.81 21.86 17.18
C ILE A 45 6.09 20.62 17.72
N VAL A 46 5.53 20.71 18.93
CA VAL A 46 4.80 19.62 19.57
C VAL A 46 3.41 20.10 19.91
N THR A 47 2.40 19.36 19.46
CA THR A 47 0.99 19.65 19.72
C THR A 47 0.33 18.42 20.33
N PRO A 48 -0.24 18.49 21.55
CA PRO A 48 -0.99 17.37 22.12
C PRO A 48 -2.12 16.92 21.19
N SER A 49 -2.36 15.61 21.13
CA SER A 49 -3.48 15.05 20.37
C SER A 49 -4.81 15.57 20.92
N PRO A 50 -5.70 16.13 20.08
CA PRO A 50 -7.07 16.44 20.50
C PRO A 50 -7.96 15.19 20.52
N TYR A 51 -7.44 14.05 20.04
CA TYR A 51 -8.17 12.79 19.93
C TYR A 51 -7.74 11.81 21.03
N SER A 52 -8.73 11.08 21.55
CA SER A 52 -8.55 9.95 22.47
C SER A 52 -8.89 8.64 21.76
N SER A 53 -8.12 7.57 21.99
CA SER A 53 -8.51 6.23 21.55
C SER A 53 -9.71 5.67 22.34
N SER A 54 -10.23 4.52 21.92
CA SER A 54 -11.38 3.87 22.56
C SER A 54 -11.10 3.44 24.02
N THR A 55 -9.84 3.15 24.35
CA THR A 55 -9.35 2.79 25.71
C THR A 55 -8.99 4.02 26.54
N ASP A 56 -8.61 5.13 25.90
CA ASP A 56 -8.21 6.40 26.55
C ASP A 56 -9.37 7.16 27.21
N LYS A 57 -10.63 6.79 26.96
CA LYS A 57 -11.80 7.44 27.60
C LYS A 57 -11.77 7.38 29.13
N LYS A 58 -10.85 6.61 29.72
CA LYS A 58 -10.63 6.48 31.17
C LYS A 58 -9.43 7.27 31.71
N ILE A 59 -8.60 7.87 30.85
CA ILE A 59 -7.38 8.58 31.24
C ILE A 59 -7.61 10.10 31.10
N PRO A 60 -7.43 10.90 32.17
CA PRO A 60 -7.64 12.36 32.11
C PRO A 60 -6.60 13.13 31.27
N SER A 61 -5.55 12.48 30.79
CA SER A 61 -4.40 13.09 30.13
C SER A 61 -4.29 12.66 28.67
N SER A 62 -3.79 13.56 27.80
CA SER A 62 -3.42 13.19 26.43
C SER A 62 -2.25 12.20 26.46
N VAL A 63 -2.45 11.01 25.91
CA VAL A 63 -1.46 9.92 25.81
C VAL A 63 -0.62 9.99 24.52
N GLY A 64 -0.86 10.99 23.67
CA GLY A 64 -0.07 11.18 22.46
C GLY A 64 0.00 12.62 21.98
N SER A 65 0.96 12.90 21.09
CA SER A 65 1.22 14.22 20.54
C SER A 65 1.68 14.13 19.09
N PHE A 66 1.30 15.15 18.32
CA PHE A 66 1.83 15.39 17.00
C PHE A 66 3.12 16.20 17.07
N VAL A 67 4.07 15.83 16.22
CA VAL A 67 5.36 16.48 16.07
C VAL A 67 5.50 16.97 14.64
N GLY A 68 5.89 18.24 14.51
CA GLY A 68 6.17 18.92 13.26
C GLY A 68 7.42 19.79 13.38
N PHE A 69 7.70 20.58 12.35
CA PHE A 69 8.81 21.53 12.36
C PHE A 69 8.60 22.66 11.36
N GLU A 70 9.40 23.71 11.52
CA GLU A 70 9.56 24.77 10.54
C GLU A 70 11.00 24.82 10.04
N ALA A 71 11.16 24.87 8.72
CA ALA A 71 12.42 25.00 8.01
C ALA A 71 12.56 26.42 7.43
N VAL A 72 13.80 26.87 7.22
CA VAL A 72 14.09 28.22 6.72
C VAL A 72 13.62 28.41 5.27
N LYS A 73 13.61 27.34 4.47
CA LYS A 73 13.28 27.38 3.04
C LYS A 73 12.34 26.25 2.68
N SER A 74 11.49 26.49 1.68
CA SER A 74 10.63 25.45 1.12
C SER A 74 11.42 24.51 0.24
N TYR A 75 11.26 23.21 0.49
CA TYR A 75 11.83 22.14 -0.34
C TYR A 75 10.82 21.01 -0.50
N SER A 76 11.05 20.18 -1.53
CA SER A 76 10.30 18.95 -1.76
C SER A 76 10.76 17.80 -0.86
N ARG A 77 11.92 17.96 -0.21
CA ARG A 77 12.50 17.01 0.73
C ARG A 77 13.22 17.74 1.86
N HIS A 78 12.90 17.35 3.10
CA HIS A 78 13.57 17.79 4.31
C HIS A 78 14.10 16.58 5.08
N VAL A 79 15.27 16.72 5.69
CA VAL A 79 15.78 15.78 6.69
C VAL A 79 16.18 16.62 7.88
N VAL A 80 15.49 16.44 9.01
CA VAL A 80 15.72 17.24 10.22
C VAL A 80 15.83 16.34 11.45
N PRO A 81 16.77 16.62 12.39
CA PRO A 81 16.85 15.87 13.62
C PRO A 81 15.64 16.14 14.51
N ILE A 82 15.13 15.10 15.17
CA ILE A 82 14.04 15.21 16.16
C ILE A 82 14.52 14.92 17.60
N GLY A 83 15.82 14.70 17.77
CA GLY A 83 16.48 14.47 19.05
C GLY A 83 17.31 13.17 19.06
N LYS A 84 18.18 13.05 20.06
CA LYS A 84 19.06 11.91 20.28
C LYS A 84 18.36 10.81 21.04
N LEU A 85 18.44 9.59 20.50
CA LEU A 85 18.05 8.37 21.20
C LEU A 85 19.32 7.69 21.70
N ASN A 86 19.43 7.49 23.02
CA ASN A 86 20.61 6.87 23.64
C ASN A 86 20.20 5.80 24.65
N ASN A 87 20.77 4.60 24.52
CA ASN A 87 20.61 3.49 25.46
C ASN A 87 19.15 3.12 25.79
N ILE A 88 18.25 3.23 24.82
CA ILE A 88 16.86 2.80 24.92
C ILE A 88 16.61 1.78 23.81
N LYS A 89 16.41 0.51 24.20
CA LYS A 89 16.13 -0.53 23.22
C LYS A 89 14.86 -0.22 22.44
N PHE A 90 14.86 -0.56 21.16
CA PHE A 90 13.70 -0.41 20.31
C PHE A 90 13.55 -1.59 19.36
N MET A 91 12.32 -1.77 18.87
CA MET A 91 12.03 -2.49 17.64
C MET A 91 11.49 -1.49 16.62
N SER A 92 11.90 -1.61 15.35
CA SER A 92 11.39 -0.78 14.26
C SER A 92 10.95 -1.62 13.07
N ILE A 93 10.12 -1.04 12.22
CA ILE A 93 9.78 -1.59 10.90
C ILE A 93 10.31 -0.62 9.85
N PHE A 94 11.14 -1.10 8.93
CA PHE A 94 11.74 -0.29 7.87
C PHE A 94 11.62 -0.97 6.52
N ARG A 95 11.69 -0.17 5.44
CA ARG A 95 11.71 -0.70 4.06
C ARG A 95 13.13 -1.08 3.69
N PHE A 96 13.39 -2.39 3.58
CA PHE A 96 14.68 -2.89 3.11
C PHE A 96 14.72 -3.04 1.58
N LYS A 97 13.56 -2.99 0.92
CA LYS A 97 13.37 -2.92 -0.53
C LYS A 97 12.21 -1.97 -0.85
N VAL A 98 12.08 -1.55 -2.10
CA VAL A 98 10.93 -0.74 -2.57
C VAL A 98 9.60 -1.40 -2.20
N TRP A 99 9.48 -2.72 -2.31
CA TRP A 99 8.19 -3.38 -2.09
C TRP A 99 7.96 -3.83 -0.65
N TRP A 100 9.04 -4.04 0.11
CA TRP A 100 9.03 -4.89 1.30
C TRP A 100 9.62 -4.23 2.54
N THR A 101 9.04 -4.58 3.68
CA THR A 101 9.52 -4.21 5.00
C THR A 101 9.97 -5.41 5.80
N THR A 102 10.87 -5.17 6.73
CA THR A 102 11.24 -6.12 7.77
C THR A 102 11.39 -5.39 9.10
N HIS A 103 11.56 -6.17 10.18
CA HIS A 103 11.85 -5.62 11.49
C HIS A 103 13.35 -5.38 11.69
N TRP A 104 13.67 -4.45 12.57
CA TRP A 104 15.03 -4.19 13.05
C TRP A 104 15.01 -3.90 14.56
N VAL A 105 16.15 -4.05 15.21
CA VAL A 105 16.30 -3.76 16.65
C VAL A 105 17.59 -3.00 16.91
N GLY A 106 17.56 -2.10 17.89
CA GLY A 106 18.71 -1.28 18.25
C GLY A 106 18.52 -0.63 19.62
N SER A 107 19.42 0.28 19.98
CA SER A 107 19.34 1.00 21.26
C SER A 107 19.70 2.49 21.18
N ASN A 108 20.21 2.95 20.05
CA ASN A 108 20.61 4.34 19.82
C ASN A 108 20.08 4.84 18.46
N GLY A 109 20.00 6.15 18.27
CA GLY A 109 19.46 6.73 17.04
C GLY A 109 20.21 6.30 15.77
N LYS A 110 21.53 6.10 15.87
CA LYS A 110 22.35 5.59 14.74
C LYS A 110 22.04 4.13 14.35
N ASP A 111 21.41 3.37 15.25
CA ASP A 111 21.08 1.96 15.01
C ASP A 111 19.82 1.82 14.15
N LEU A 112 19.11 2.92 13.85
CA LEU A 112 17.96 2.91 12.92
C LEU A 112 18.42 2.65 11.49
N GLU A 113 17.51 2.07 10.71
CA GLU A 113 17.66 1.93 9.27
C GLU A 113 16.97 3.09 8.53
N ASN A 114 17.42 3.37 7.30
CA ASN A 114 16.74 4.31 6.42
C ASN A 114 15.32 3.80 6.10
N GLU A 115 14.41 4.71 5.76
CA GLU A 115 13.02 4.36 5.44
C GLU A 115 12.29 3.62 6.58
N THR A 116 12.62 3.95 7.83
CA THR A 116 11.91 3.44 9.01
C THR A 116 10.51 4.06 9.09
N GLN A 117 9.50 3.21 9.21
CA GLN A 117 8.07 3.57 9.14
C GLN A 117 7.37 3.49 10.49
N MET A 118 8.01 2.89 11.48
CA MET A 118 7.53 2.77 12.85
C MET A 118 8.69 2.44 13.77
N VAL A 119 8.72 3.02 14.97
CA VAL A 119 9.65 2.64 16.05
C VAL A 119 8.86 2.47 17.34
N ILE A 120 9.10 1.38 18.07
CA ILE A 120 8.57 1.14 19.41
C ILE A 120 9.75 1.08 20.37
N LEU A 121 9.83 2.07 21.26
CA LEU A 121 10.81 2.12 22.34
C LEU A 121 10.35 1.21 23.49
N GLU A 122 11.24 0.34 23.97
CA GLU A 122 10.98 -0.56 25.09
C GLU A 122 10.70 0.24 26.37
N LYS A 123 9.73 -0.21 27.17
CA LYS A 123 9.50 0.31 28.52
C LYS A 123 10.70 0.10 29.44
N SER A 124 10.83 0.90 30.50
CA SER A 124 11.86 0.69 31.52
C SER A 124 11.30 0.08 32.81
N ALA A 125 12.13 -0.65 33.53
CA ALA A 125 11.82 -1.09 34.90
C ALA A 125 11.65 0.08 35.88
N SER A 126 12.15 1.28 35.53
CA SER A 126 12.07 2.50 36.34
C SER A 126 10.78 3.30 36.15
N GLY A 127 9.88 2.88 35.25
CA GLY A 127 8.57 3.51 35.06
C GLY A 127 8.35 4.25 33.74
N ARG A 128 9.29 4.19 32.77
CA ARG A 128 9.08 4.69 31.41
C ARG A 128 8.16 3.71 30.66
N PRO A 129 7.00 4.12 30.14
CA PRO A 129 6.13 3.27 29.32
C PRO A 129 6.75 2.93 27.95
N TYR A 130 6.08 2.09 27.16
CA TYR A 130 6.39 1.96 25.74
C TYR A 130 6.04 3.25 25.02
N ILE A 131 6.83 3.59 24.00
CA ILE A 131 6.65 4.81 23.22
C ILE A 131 6.70 4.42 21.75
N LEU A 132 5.64 4.75 21.01
CA LEU A 132 5.56 4.60 19.57
C LEU A 132 5.95 5.91 18.91
N LEU A 133 6.85 5.84 17.93
CA LEU A 133 7.12 6.91 16.97
C LEU A 133 6.57 6.46 15.61
N LEU A 134 5.53 7.14 15.12
CA LEU A 134 4.82 6.79 13.89
C LEU A 134 4.85 7.95 12.89
N PRO A 135 5.76 7.91 11.89
CA PRO A 135 5.79 8.86 10.79
C PRO A 135 4.50 8.86 9.97
N LEU A 136 4.03 10.05 9.62
CA LEU A 136 2.71 10.29 9.00
C LEU A 136 2.79 10.93 7.63
N LEU A 137 1.62 11.10 7.03
CA LEU A 137 1.39 11.96 5.88
C LEU A 137 0.92 13.34 6.35
N GLU A 138 1.41 14.40 5.70
CA GLU A 138 0.88 15.77 5.88
C GLU A 138 0.79 16.47 4.53
N GLY A 139 -0.44 16.78 4.11
CA GLY A 139 -0.69 17.31 2.77
C GLY A 139 -0.19 16.34 1.70
N PRO A 140 0.67 16.80 0.75
CA PRO A 140 1.26 15.95 -0.28
C PRO A 140 2.57 15.26 0.15
N PHE A 141 2.99 15.37 1.42
CA PHE A 141 4.26 14.84 1.91
C PHE A 141 4.08 13.58 2.75
N ARG A 142 5.06 12.69 2.68
CA ARG A 142 5.20 11.51 3.54
C ARG A 142 6.44 11.65 4.41
N ALA A 143 6.33 11.19 5.66
CA ALA A 143 7.46 11.08 6.57
C ALA A 143 7.97 9.62 6.73
N SER A 144 9.28 9.50 6.92
CA SER A 144 9.99 8.32 7.47
C SER A 144 11.03 8.77 8.49
N LEU A 145 11.53 7.82 9.29
CA LEU A 145 12.70 8.01 10.15
C LEU A 145 13.93 7.39 9.52
N GLN A 146 15.09 7.94 9.87
CA GLN A 146 16.39 7.46 9.43
C GLN A 146 17.45 7.78 10.50
N PRO A 147 18.61 7.10 10.51
CA PRO A 147 19.71 7.43 11.40
C PRO A 147 20.26 8.82 11.06
N GLY A 148 20.39 9.66 12.09
CA GLY A 148 21.02 10.97 12.02
C GLY A 148 22.46 10.96 12.54
N THR A 149 23.10 12.13 12.51
CA THR A 149 24.45 12.29 13.09
C THR A 149 24.40 12.33 14.62
N ASN A 150 25.45 11.85 15.31
CA ASN A 150 25.57 11.90 16.77
C ASN A 150 24.38 11.28 17.52
N ASP A 151 23.93 10.09 17.09
CA ASP A 151 22.80 9.34 17.66
C ASP A 151 21.44 10.08 17.60
N ASN A 152 21.32 11.11 16.75
CA ASN A 152 20.02 11.67 16.41
C ASN A 152 19.17 10.67 15.64
N ILE A 153 17.86 10.72 15.88
CA ILE A 153 16.87 10.27 14.93
C ILE A 153 16.56 11.46 14.03
N ASP A 154 16.64 11.27 12.72
CA ASP A 154 16.22 12.26 11.76
C ASP A 154 14.86 11.86 11.15
N ILE A 155 13.97 12.83 10.97
CA ILE A 155 12.74 12.65 10.20
C ILE A 155 12.98 13.15 8.76
N CYS A 156 12.75 12.27 7.80
CA CYS A 156 12.74 12.59 6.37
C CYS A 156 11.31 12.86 5.94
N VAL A 157 11.03 14.06 5.42
CA VAL A 157 9.71 14.45 4.91
C VAL A 157 9.84 14.80 3.44
N GLU A 158 9.17 14.06 2.56
CA GLU A 158 9.29 14.24 1.11
C GLU A 158 7.97 14.13 0.35
N SER A 159 7.80 14.97 -0.68
CA SER A 159 6.66 14.93 -1.61
C SER A 159 6.93 14.03 -2.82
N GLY A 160 8.19 13.70 -3.10
CA GLY A 160 8.58 12.98 -4.31
C GLY A 160 8.53 13.83 -5.60
N SER A 161 8.21 15.12 -5.51
CA SER A 161 8.13 16.02 -6.67
C SER A 161 8.88 17.33 -6.41
N THR A 162 9.77 17.74 -7.32
CA THR A 162 10.50 19.02 -7.22
C THR A 162 9.58 20.25 -7.29
N LYS A 163 8.35 20.06 -7.78
CA LYS A 163 7.32 21.10 -7.93
C LYS A 163 6.46 21.29 -6.69
N VAL A 164 6.49 20.33 -5.76
CA VAL A 164 5.67 20.33 -4.56
C VAL A 164 6.59 20.57 -3.36
N THR A 165 6.59 21.80 -2.87
CA THR A 165 7.49 22.25 -1.80
C THR A 165 6.70 22.83 -0.63
N SER A 166 7.20 22.62 0.58
CA SER A 166 6.72 23.27 1.81
C SER A 166 7.91 23.52 2.72
N ALA A 167 7.77 24.45 3.67
CA ALA A 167 8.76 24.70 4.72
C ALA A 167 8.21 24.43 6.12
N ARG A 168 6.91 24.16 6.26
CA ARG A 168 6.24 24.06 7.56
C ARG A 168 5.35 22.83 7.62
N PHE A 169 5.49 22.10 8.71
CA PHE A 169 4.77 20.87 9.01
C PHE A 169 4.33 20.88 10.48
N GLN A 170 3.16 20.33 10.79
CA GLN A 170 2.60 20.31 12.15
C GLN A 170 2.46 18.91 12.73
N SER A 171 2.33 17.89 11.88
CA SER A 171 1.92 16.54 12.27
C SER A 171 2.56 15.46 11.39
N VAL A 172 3.85 15.58 11.07
CA VAL A 172 4.59 14.59 10.27
C VAL A 172 5.03 13.36 11.09
N LEU A 173 4.94 13.44 12.42
CA LEU A 173 5.19 12.32 13.32
C LEU A 173 4.13 12.32 14.42
N TYR A 174 3.63 11.14 14.77
CA TYR A 174 2.81 10.93 15.96
C TYR A 174 3.60 10.15 17.01
N ILE A 175 3.55 10.64 18.25
CA ILE A 175 4.09 9.93 19.40
C ILE A 175 2.92 9.44 20.24
N HIS A 176 2.92 8.15 20.57
CA HIS A 176 1.92 7.52 21.42
C HIS A 176 2.58 6.77 22.57
N VAL A 177 1.92 6.74 23.72
CA VAL A 177 2.46 6.17 24.97
C VAL A 177 1.50 5.12 25.50
N GLY A 178 2.03 3.97 25.95
CA GLY A 178 1.21 2.88 26.49
C GLY A 178 2.01 1.81 27.23
N GLU A 179 1.32 0.97 27.99
CA GLU A 179 1.93 -0.07 28.84
C GLU A 179 2.06 -1.45 28.17
N ASP A 180 1.33 -1.64 27.06
CA ASP A 180 1.29 -2.88 26.28
C ASP A 180 1.59 -2.57 24.80
N PRO A 181 2.65 -3.12 24.20
CA PRO A 181 3.04 -2.80 22.83
C PRO A 181 2.02 -3.26 21.78
N PHE A 182 1.16 -4.24 22.08
CA PHE A 182 0.11 -4.67 21.15
C PHE A 182 -1.04 -3.67 21.08
N ASN A 183 -1.50 -3.19 22.24
CA ASN A 183 -2.51 -2.13 22.30
C ASN A 183 -1.97 -0.79 21.80
N LEU A 184 -0.70 -0.47 22.09
CA LEU A 184 -0.04 0.78 21.69
C LEU A 184 -0.22 1.11 20.21
N VAL A 185 0.02 0.12 19.33
CA VAL A 185 -0.14 0.32 17.88
C VAL A 185 -1.61 0.41 17.49
N LYS A 186 -2.48 -0.42 18.09
CA LYS A 186 -3.93 -0.39 17.82
C LYS A 186 -4.53 0.98 18.17
N GLU A 187 -4.24 1.49 19.36
CA GLU A 187 -4.70 2.77 19.89
C GLU A 187 -4.20 3.94 19.03
N ALA A 188 -2.92 3.95 18.68
CA ALA A 188 -2.36 4.96 17.79
C ALA A 188 -3.03 4.94 16.41
N MET A 189 -3.31 3.77 15.85
CA MET A 189 -4.00 3.67 14.56
C MET A 189 -5.46 4.14 14.62
N GLU A 190 -6.15 4.01 15.75
CA GLU A 190 -7.47 4.63 15.97
C GLU A 190 -7.39 6.17 15.90
N VAL A 191 -6.36 6.75 16.53
CA VAL A 191 -6.10 8.19 16.46
C VAL A 191 -5.77 8.59 15.01
N MET A 192 -4.92 7.84 14.32
CA MET A 192 -4.52 8.13 12.94
C MET A 192 -5.69 8.03 11.97
N ARG A 193 -6.60 7.07 12.18
CA ARG A 193 -7.85 6.99 11.41
C ARG A 193 -8.54 8.35 11.50
N VAL A 194 -8.83 8.84 12.72
CA VAL A 194 -9.62 10.07 12.89
C VAL A 194 -8.87 11.30 12.37
N HIS A 195 -7.56 11.39 12.64
CA HIS A 195 -6.72 12.51 12.22
C HIS A 195 -6.59 12.64 10.70
N LEU A 196 -6.28 11.54 10.01
CA LEU A 196 -6.05 11.55 8.56
C LEU A 196 -7.35 11.46 7.77
N GLY A 197 -8.32 10.66 8.23
CA GLY A 197 -9.62 10.50 7.57
C GLY A 197 -9.56 9.82 6.19
N THR A 198 -8.44 9.19 5.83
CA THR A 198 -8.17 8.64 4.49
C THR A 198 -8.21 7.12 4.40
N PHE A 199 -8.35 6.41 5.52
CA PHE A 199 -8.38 4.95 5.56
C PHE A 199 -9.36 4.42 6.60
N LYS A 200 -9.54 3.10 6.61
CA LYS A 200 -10.36 2.39 7.60
C LYS A 200 -9.52 1.35 8.34
N LEU A 201 -9.84 1.14 9.60
CA LEU A 201 -9.30 0.01 10.36
C LEU A 201 -9.89 -1.31 9.88
N LEU A 202 -9.23 -2.43 10.18
CA LEU A 202 -9.74 -3.76 9.82
C LEU A 202 -11.14 -4.01 10.40
N ASP A 203 -11.35 -3.61 11.67
CA ASP A 203 -12.63 -3.75 12.38
C ASP A 203 -13.78 -2.91 11.76
N GLU A 204 -13.47 -1.96 10.87
CA GLU A 204 -14.44 -1.12 10.15
C GLU A 204 -14.75 -1.62 8.74
N LYS A 205 -14.15 -2.75 8.34
CA LYS A 205 -14.30 -3.34 7.00
C LYS A 205 -15.04 -4.67 7.07
N THR A 206 -15.45 -5.15 5.91
CA THR A 206 -16.00 -6.49 5.74
C THR A 206 -14.95 -7.36 5.08
N PRO A 207 -14.28 -8.26 5.81
CA PRO A 207 -13.32 -9.16 5.21
C PRO A 207 -13.98 -10.05 4.14
N PRO A 208 -13.29 -10.39 3.03
CA PRO A 208 -13.86 -11.22 1.98
C PRO A 208 -13.93 -12.69 2.40
N GLY A 209 -14.88 -13.43 1.80
CA GLY A 209 -15.10 -14.85 2.11
C GLY A 209 -13.91 -15.77 1.83
N ILE A 210 -12.90 -15.31 1.08
CA ILE A 210 -11.66 -16.04 0.83
C ILE A 210 -10.81 -16.26 2.10
N LEU A 211 -11.02 -15.49 3.16
CA LEU A 211 -10.27 -15.64 4.41
C LEU A 211 -10.47 -16.99 5.09
N ASP A 212 -11.66 -17.57 4.94
CA ASP A 212 -12.02 -18.85 5.57
C ASP A 212 -11.72 -20.05 4.65
N LYS A 213 -10.98 -19.83 3.56
CA LYS A 213 -10.73 -20.84 2.54
C LYS A 213 -9.25 -21.18 2.46
N PHE A 214 -8.96 -22.46 2.21
CA PHE A 214 -7.68 -22.85 1.65
C PHE A 214 -7.60 -22.36 0.19
N GLY A 215 -6.65 -21.46 -0.10
CA GLY A 215 -6.44 -20.90 -1.42
C GLY A 215 -5.21 -21.49 -2.12
N TRP A 216 -5.26 -21.60 -3.45
CA TRP A 216 -4.12 -21.99 -4.28
C TRP A 216 -3.80 -20.92 -5.32
N CYS A 217 -2.54 -20.50 -5.35
CA CYS A 217 -2.01 -19.52 -6.31
C CYS A 217 -1.18 -20.24 -7.38
N THR A 218 -1.37 -19.86 -8.63
CA THR A 218 -0.73 -20.52 -9.78
C THR A 218 0.74 -20.11 -10.01
N TRP A 219 1.24 -19.08 -9.31
CA TRP A 219 2.56 -18.49 -9.57
C TRP A 219 3.71 -19.50 -9.49
N ASP A 220 3.89 -20.18 -8.37
CA ASP A 220 5.00 -21.12 -8.18
C ASP A 220 4.85 -22.42 -9.00
N ALA A 221 3.66 -22.66 -9.55
CA ALA A 221 3.38 -23.82 -10.39
C ALA A 221 3.72 -23.57 -11.87
N PHE A 222 3.47 -22.37 -12.38
CA PHE A 222 3.57 -22.11 -13.83
C PHE A 222 4.35 -20.86 -14.21
N TYR A 223 4.59 -19.94 -13.27
CA TYR A 223 5.01 -18.58 -13.56
C TYR A 223 4.17 -18.01 -14.72
N LEU A 224 4.81 -17.47 -15.75
CA LEU A 224 4.19 -16.86 -16.92
C LEU A 224 3.49 -17.84 -17.88
N THR A 225 3.64 -19.16 -17.65
CA THR A 225 3.09 -20.21 -18.53
C THR A 225 1.73 -20.73 -18.09
N VAL A 226 1.09 -20.08 -17.11
CA VAL A 226 -0.26 -20.46 -16.63
C VAL A 226 -1.27 -20.55 -17.77
N HIS A 227 -2.09 -21.61 -17.77
CA HIS A 227 -3.07 -21.90 -18.82
C HIS A 227 -4.21 -22.76 -18.25
N PRO A 228 -5.40 -22.81 -18.90
CA PRO A 228 -6.59 -23.49 -18.37
C PRO A 228 -6.38 -24.94 -17.94
N GLN A 229 -5.72 -25.76 -18.77
CA GLN A 229 -5.51 -27.19 -18.48
C GLN A 229 -4.64 -27.38 -17.22
N GLY A 230 -3.53 -26.64 -17.11
CA GLY A 230 -2.68 -26.70 -15.91
C GLY A 230 -3.41 -26.28 -14.64
N VAL A 231 -4.25 -25.24 -14.70
CA VAL A 231 -5.07 -24.82 -13.55
C VAL A 231 -6.06 -25.91 -13.16
N TRP A 232 -6.76 -26.50 -14.13
CA TRP A 232 -7.69 -27.61 -13.91
C TRP A 232 -6.99 -28.81 -13.25
N GLU A 233 -5.86 -29.24 -13.79
CA GLU A 233 -5.07 -30.36 -13.27
C GLU A 233 -4.53 -30.09 -11.86
N GLY A 234 -4.14 -28.85 -11.56
CA GLY A 234 -3.73 -28.43 -10.22
C GLY A 234 -4.85 -28.53 -9.20
N VAL A 235 -6.03 -28.00 -9.52
CA VAL A 235 -7.23 -28.10 -8.66
C VAL A 235 -7.64 -29.56 -8.48
N LYS A 236 -7.72 -30.33 -9.57
CA LYS A 236 -8.01 -31.77 -9.53
C LYS A 236 -7.01 -32.51 -8.64
N GLY A 237 -5.72 -32.23 -8.81
CA GLY A 237 -4.65 -32.87 -8.05
C GLY A 237 -4.73 -32.59 -6.55
N LEU A 238 -5.10 -31.37 -6.16
CA LEU A 238 -5.34 -31.00 -4.76
C LEU A 238 -6.59 -31.69 -4.21
N ALA A 239 -7.69 -31.69 -4.97
CA ALA A 239 -8.95 -32.33 -4.59
C ALA A 239 -8.81 -33.84 -4.41
N ASP A 240 -8.21 -34.54 -5.38
CA ASP A 240 -7.98 -36.00 -5.34
C ASP A 240 -7.12 -36.44 -4.14
N ARG A 241 -6.29 -35.53 -3.61
CA ARG A 241 -5.43 -35.77 -2.44
C ARG A 241 -6.04 -35.32 -1.12
N GLY A 242 -7.31 -34.89 -1.12
CA GLY A 242 -8.05 -34.51 0.08
C GLY A 242 -7.81 -33.07 0.55
N CYS A 243 -7.19 -32.21 -0.27
CA CYS A 243 -6.96 -30.79 0.02
C CYS A 243 -7.63 -29.88 -1.03
N PRO A 244 -8.94 -30.04 -1.33
CA PRO A 244 -9.58 -29.26 -2.38
C PRO A 244 -9.53 -27.75 -2.06
N PRO A 245 -9.07 -26.89 -2.99
CA PRO A 245 -9.04 -25.45 -2.75
C PRO A 245 -10.46 -24.87 -2.76
N GLY A 246 -10.69 -23.94 -1.82
CA GLY A 246 -11.87 -23.08 -1.81
C GLY A 246 -11.71 -21.82 -2.65
N MET A 247 -10.45 -21.46 -2.94
CA MET A 247 -10.09 -20.28 -3.71
C MET A 247 -8.94 -20.61 -4.68
N VAL A 248 -9.04 -20.13 -5.90
CA VAL A 248 -7.97 -20.21 -6.92
C VAL A 248 -7.56 -18.80 -7.33
N LEU A 249 -6.28 -18.49 -7.27
CA LEU A 249 -5.70 -17.26 -7.78
C LEU A 249 -4.89 -17.56 -9.04
N ILE A 250 -5.40 -17.11 -10.19
CA ILE A 250 -4.68 -17.14 -11.46
C ILE A 250 -3.72 -15.94 -11.45
N ASP A 251 -2.47 -16.21 -11.09
CA ASP A 251 -1.40 -15.22 -10.99
C ASP A 251 -0.85 -14.82 -12.38
N ASP A 252 0.22 -14.03 -12.40
CA ASP A 252 0.78 -13.42 -13.62
C ASP A 252 1.01 -14.42 -14.78
N GLY A 253 0.76 -13.97 -16.01
CA GLY A 253 0.83 -14.77 -17.24
C GLY A 253 -0.49 -14.95 -17.98
N TRP A 254 -1.65 -14.52 -17.45
CA TRP A 254 -2.94 -14.61 -18.13
C TRP A 254 -3.30 -13.35 -18.96
N GLN A 255 -2.69 -12.20 -18.64
CA GLN A 255 -2.97 -10.93 -19.31
C GLN A 255 -2.39 -10.89 -20.73
N SER A 256 -3.01 -10.08 -21.58
CA SER A 256 -2.50 -9.76 -22.91
C SER A 256 -1.51 -8.61 -22.83
N ILE A 257 -0.22 -8.88 -23.07
CA ILE A 257 0.87 -7.90 -22.94
C ILE A 257 1.67 -7.78 -24.23
N SER A 258 2.47 -6.72 -24.37
CA SER A 258 3.43 -6.55 -25.48
C SER A 258 4.65 -5.74 -25.05
N ARG A 259 5.77 -5.88 -25.76
CA ARG A 259 6.94 -4.99 -25.62
C ARG A 259 6.80 -3.79 -26.55
N ASP A 260 7.44 -2.68 -26.22
CA ASP A 260 7.37 -1.41 -26.99
C ASP A 260 7.77 -1.54 -28.46
N GLU A 261 8.63 -2.51 -28.79
CA GLU A 261 9.06 -2.78 -30.15
C GLU A 261 8.08 -3.66 -30.94
N ASP A 262 7.16 -4.37 -30.28
CA ASP A 262 6.17 -5.21 -30.94
C ASP A 262 5.02 -4.36 -31.52
N PRO A 263 4.45 -4.77 -32.68
CA PRO A 263 3.20 -4.20 -33.17
C PRO A 263 2.06 -4.39 -32.16
N ILE A 264 1.17 -3.39 -32.05
CA ILE A 264 0.00 -3.44 -31.15
C ILE A 264 -1.01 -4.56 -31.50
N THR A 265 -0.81 -5.27 -32.61
CA THR A 265 -1.61 -6.42 -33.03
C THR A 265 -1.05 -7.76 -32.54
N LYS A 266 0.11 -7.77 -31.87
CA LYS A 266 0.83 -8.98 -31.48
C LYS A 266 0.98 -9.07 -29.96
N GLU A 267 0.56 -10.20 -29.39
CA GLU A 267 0.78 -10.51 -27.98
C GLU A 267 2.22 -11.01 -27.74
N GLY A 268 2.89 -10.46 -26.73
CA GLY A 268 4.27 -10.74 -26.32
C GLY A 268 4.41 -12.00 -25.46
N MET A 269 3.69 -13.08 -25.79
CA MET A 269 3.62 -14.32 -24.99
C MET A 269 4.91 -15.16 -24.99
N ASN A 270 5.93 -14.73 -25.74
CA ASN A 270 7.26 -15.34 -25.71
C ASN A 270 8.10 -14.90 -24.50
N CYS A 271 7.65 -13.90 -23.72
CA CYS A 271 8.31 -13.48 -22.49
C CYS A 271 7.97 -14.47 -21.37
N THR A 272 8.55 -15.67 -21.40
CA THR A 272 8.23 -16.76 -20.45
C THR A 272 9.24 -16.87 -19.30
N VAL A 273 10.33 -16.09 -19.35
CA VAL A 273 11.38 -16.10 -18.33
C VAL A 273 11.14 -14.98 -17.32
N ALA A 274 11.24 -15.30 -16.02
CA ALA A 274 11.13 -14.30 -14.96
C ALA A 274 12.16 -13.17 -15.15
N GLY A 275 11.66 -11.93 -15.13
CA GLY A 275 12.44 -10.72 -15.42
C GLY A 275 12.19 -10.14 -16.82
N GLU A 276 11.77 -10.95 -17.79
CA GLU A 276 11.47 -10.47 -19.15
C GLU A 276 10.08 -9.85 -19.29
N GLN A 277 9.18 -10.12 -18.35
CA GLN A 277 7.85 -9.54 -18.32
C GLN A 277 7.81 -8.11 -17.79
N MET A 278 8.80 -7.72 -16.99
CA MET A 278 8.82 -6.40 -16.32
C MET A 278 8.75 -5.21 -17.29
N PRO A 279 9.42 -5.25 -18.47
CA PRO A 279 9.28 -4.22 -19.51
C PRO A 279 7.96 -4.24 -20.28
N CYS A 280 7.17 -5.31 -20.19
CA CYS A 280 5.97 -5.46 -21.01
C CYS A 280 4.84 -4.56 -20.48
N ARG A 281 3.93 -4.16 -21.37
CA ARG A 281 2.78 -3.32 -21.03
C ARG A 281 1.47 -4.03 -21.36
N LEU A 282 0.41 -3.71 -20.62
CA LEU A 282 -0.92 -4.22 -20.89
C LEU A 282 -1.41 -3.73 -22.26
N LEU A 283 -1.78 -4.68 -23.13
CA LEU A 283 -2.18 -4.42 -24.51
C LEU A 283 -3.69 -4.34 -24.68
N LYS A 284 -4.47 -5.03 -23.84
CA LYS A 284 -5.94 -5.01 -23.83
C LYS A 284 -6.46 -5.55 -22.50
N PHE A 285 -7.70 -5.25 -22.16
CA PHE A 285 -8.34 -5.74 -20.93
C PHE A 285 -8.66 -7.23 -20.95
N GLN A 286 -8.84 -7.79 -22.14
CA GLN A 286 -9.10 -9.20 -22.34
C GLN A 286 -7.84 -10.04 -22.11
N GLU A 287 -8.05 -11.25 -21.60
CA GLU A 287 -7.05 -12.30 -21.43
C GLU A 287 -6.33 -12.64 -22.74
N ASN A 288 -5.13 -13.21 -22.61
CA ASN A 288 -4.36 -13.67 -23.77
C ASN A 288 -4.97 -14.94 -24.39
N TYR A 289 -4.41 -15.36 -25.53
CA TYR A 289 -4.91 -16.49 -26.30
C TYR A 289 -5.07 -17.79 -25.48
N LYS A 290 -4.27 -18.00 -24.43
CA LYS A 290 -4.31 -19.23 -23.63
C LYS A 290 -5.68 -19.44 -22.96
N PHE A 291 -6.30 -18.35 -22.53
CA PHE A 291 -7.61 -18.38 -21.86
C PHE A 291 -8.74 -17.99 -22.81
N ARG A 292 -8.51 -17.02 -23.71
CA ARG A 292 -9.51 -16.58 -24.69
C ARG A 292 -9.94 -17.71 -25.64
N ASP A 293 -8.99 -18.56 -26.01
CA ASP A 293 -9.23 -19.62 -27.00
C ASP A 293 -9.61 -20.95 -26.32
N TYR A 294 -9.83 -20.97 -25.00
CA TYR A 294 -10.36 -22.13 -24.29
C TYR A 294 -11.71 -22.56 -24.88
N GLU A 295 -11.88 -23.87 -25.09
CA GLU A 295 -13.15 -24.46 -25.51
C GLU A 295 -13.66 -25.40 -24.43
N SER A 296 -14.86 -25.12 -23.93
CA SER A 296 -15.51 -25.98 -22.95
C SER A 296 -15.81 -27.35 -23.55
N PRO A 297 -15.58 -28.45 -22.82
CA PRO A 297 -16.09 -29.76 -23.21
C PRO A 297 -17.62 -29.84 -23.14
N LYS A 298 -18.29 -28.87 -22.49
CA LYS A 298 -19.74 -28.77 -22.38
C LYS A 298 -20.28 -27.82 -23.47
N THR A 299 -21.22 -28.30 -24.27
CA THR A 299 -21.92 -27.46 -25.26
C THR A 299 -23.04 -26.65 -24.61
N LEU A 300 -23.29 -25.45 -25.13
CA LEU A 300 -24.47 -24.67 -24.71
C LEU A 300 -25.75 -25.38 -25.17
N ALA A 301 -26.87 -25.12 -24.48
CA ALA A 301 -28.18 -25.61 -24.89
C ALA A 301 -28.58 -25.13 -26.31
N THR A 302 -27.97 -24.05 -26.80
CA THR A 302 -28.11 -23.51 -28.16
C THR A 302 -27.36 -24.31 -29.22
N GLY A 303 -26.52 -25.27 -28.83
CA GLY A 303 -25.64 -26.03 -29.72
C GLY A 303 -24.33 -25.31 -30.10
N GLU A 304 -24.14 -24.07 -29.64
CA GLU A 304 -22.90 -23.32 -29.88
C GLU A 304 -21.79 -23.71 -28.89
N PRO A 305 -20.50 -23.68 -29.30
CA PRO A 305 -19.39 -23.91 -28.40
C PRO A 305 -19.31 -22.81 -27.32
N ASN A 306 -19.23 -23.20 -26.05
CA ASN A 306 -18.94 -22.27 -24.96
C ASN A 306 -17.41 -22.05 -24.89
N LYS A 307 -16.94 -20.82 -25.05
CA LYS A 307 -15.50 -20.52 -25.18
C LYS A 307 -15.02 -19.39 -24.26
N GLY A 308 -13.71 -19.28 -24.11
CA GLY A 308 -13.03 -18.19 -23.42
C GLY A 308 -12.93 -18.35 -21.91
N MET A 309 -12.38 -17.34 -21.24
CA MET A 309 -12.12 -17.37 -19.81
C MET A 309 -13.41 -17.62 -19.01
N GLY A 310 -14.54 -17.02 -19.40
CA GLY A 310 -15.82 -17.23 -18.72
C GLY A 310 -16.31 -18.69 -18.77
N ALA A 311 -16.12 -19.36 -19.92
CA ALA A 311 -16.42 -20.78 -20.03
C ALA A 311 -15.52 -21.62 -19.11
N PHE A 312 -14.22 -21.32 -19.08
CA PHE A 312 -13.27 -22.01 -18.21
C PHE A 312 -13.60 -21.85 -16.73
N ILE A 313 -13.86 -20.62 -16.26
CA ILE A 313 -14.21 -20.37 -14.85
C ILE A 313 -15.49 -21.12 -14.47
N LYS A 314 -16.50 -21.10 -15.34
CA LYS A 314 -17.74 -21.84 -15.12
C LYS A 314 -17.49 -23.34 -15.02
N ASP A 315 -16.72 -23.92 -15.95
CA ASP A 315 -16.41 -25.34 -15.92
C ASP A 315 -15.62 -25.75 -14.68
N LEU A 316 -14.66 -24.93 -14.26
CA LEU A 316 -13.85 -25.17 -13.07
C LEU A 316 -14.73 -25.23 -11.81
N LYS A 317 -15.64 -24.26 -11.64
CA LYS A 317 -16.56 -24.23 -10.49
C LYS A 317 -17.63 -25.34 -10.54
N ASP A 318 -18.14 -25.65 -11.73
CA ASP A 318 -19.15 -26.69 -11.92
C ASP A 318 -18.58 -28.09 -11.60
N GLU A 319 -17.33 -28.36 -11.98
CA GLU A 319 -16.67 -29.65 -11.70
C GLU A 319 -16.18 -29.73 -10.25
N PHE A 320 -15.49 -28.69 -9.78
CA PHE A 320 -14.95 -28.64 -8.44
C PHE A 320 -15.81 -27.71 -7.59
N ASN A 321 -16.93 -28.25 -7.08
CA ASN A 321 -17.89 -27.50 -6.27
C ASN A 321 -17.32 -26.85 -5.00
N THR A 322 -16.10 -27.22 -4.60
CA THR A 322 -15.36 -26.56 -3.52
C THR A 322 -14.79 -25.21 -3.94
N VAL A 323 -14.49 -25.00 -5.22
CA VAL A 323 -13.94 -23.73 -5.73
C VAL A 323 -15.05 -22.68 -5.75
N GLU A 324 -15.09 -21.88 -4.69
CA GLU A 324 -16.08 -20.82 -4.53
C GLU A 324 -15.60 -19.51 -5.17
N PHE A 325 -14.30 -19.22 -5.06
CA PHE A 325 -13.70 -17.98 -5.50
C PHE A 325 -12.59 -18.21 -6.53
N VAL A 326 -12.65 -17.49 -7.64
CA VAL A 326 -11.53 -17.37 -8.58
C VAL A 326 -11.12 -15.91 -8.69
N TYR A 327 -9.88 -15.61 -8.29
CA TYR A 327 -9.28 -14.30 -8.41
C TYR A 327 -8.21 -14.31 -9.49
N VAL A 328 -7.86 -13.12 -10.00
CA VAL A 328 -6.76 -12.95 -10.95
C VAL A 328 -5.79 -11.86 -10.49
N TRP A 329 -4.53 -11.98 -10.89
CA TRP A 329 -3.50 -10.98 -10.64
C TRP A 329 -3.51 -9.87 -11.70
N HIS A 330 -3.27 -8.63 -11.30
CA HIS A 330 -2.79 -7.57 -12.19
C HIS A 330 -1.92 -6.56 -11.44
N ALA A 331 -1.05 -5.82 -12.13
CA ALA A 331 -0.32 -4.71 -11.51
C ALA A 331 -1.22 -3.47 -11.36
N LEU A 332 -0.91 -2.58 -10.43
CA LEU A 332 -1.69 -1.36 -10.15
C LEU A 332 -1.88 -0.49 -11.41
N CYS A 333 -0.84 -0.34 -12.23
CA CYS A 333 -0.89 0.43 -13.47
C CYS A 333 -1.30 -0.40 -14.72
N GLY A 334 -1.86 -1.60 -14.52
CA GLY A 334 -2.33 -2.49 -15.58
C GLY A 334 -1.46 -3.74 -15.75
N TYR A 335 -0.17 -3.56 -16.01
CA TYR A 335 0.86 -4.61 -15.98
C TYR A 335 2.17 -4.05 -15.41
N TRP A 336 3.24 -4.84 -15.34
CA TRP A 336 4.54 -4.40 -14.79
C TRP A 336 5.05 -3.09 -15.40
N GLY A 337 5.03 -2.95 -16.73
CA GLY A 337 5.34 -1.71 -17.45
C GLY A 337 4.15 -0.75 -17.56
N GLY A 338 3.05 -0.94 -16.86
CA GLY A 338 1.84 -0.14 -17.02
C GLY A 338 1.07 -0.44 -18.32
N LEU A 339 0.37 0.57 -18.83
CA LEU A 339 -0.52 0.46 -19.99
C LEU A 339 0.22 0.78 -21.30
N ARG A 340 -0.08 0.07 -22.39
CA ARG A 340 0.55 0.35 -23.69
C ARG A 340 -0.05 1.62 -24.33
N PRO A 341 0.75 2.66 -24.63
CA PRO A 341 0.22 3.84 -25.32
C PRO A 341 -0.26 3.55 -26.73
N ASN A 342 -1.17 4.40 -27.21
CA ASN A 342 -1.68 4.41 -28.59
C ASN A 342 -2.39 3.12 -29.04
N VAL A 343 -3.03 2.41 -28.10
CA VAL A 343 -3.83 1.23 -28.41
C VAL A 343 -5.32 1.60 -28.41
N PRO A 344 -6.05 1.38 -29.52
CA PRO A 344 -7.48 1.61 -29.57
C PRO A 344 -8.24 0.84 -28.48
N GLY A 345 -9.13 1.51 -27.76
CA GLY A 345 -9.94 0.91 -26.70
C GLY A 345 -9.29 0.92 -25.31
N LEU A 346 -8.03 1.32 -25.19
CA LEU A 346 -7.39 1.60 -23.91
C LEU A 346 -7.44 3.11 -23.58
N PRO A 347 -7.46 3.48 -22.29
CA PRO A 347 -7.23 4.85 -21.86
C PRO A 347 -5.91 5.41 -22.39
N GLU A 348 -5.87 6.74 -22.52
CA GLU A 348 -4.62 7.43 -22.82
C GLU A 348 -3.59 7.19 -21.71
N SER A 349 -2.34 6.93 -22.11
CA SER A 349 -1.22 6.70 -21.20
C SER A 349 0.07 7.26 -21.77
N GLU A 350 0.95 7.73 -20.90
CA GLU A 350 2.29 8.23 -21.24
C GLU A 350 3.35 7.36 -20.58
N VAL A 351 4.45 7.08 -21.29
CA VAL A 351 5.60 6.37 -20.69
C VAL A 351 6.42 7.36 -19.86
N ILE A 352 6.35 7.20 -18.55
CA ILE A 352 7.08 8.02 -17.58
C ILE A 352 8.26 7.23 -17.06
N LYS A 353 9.43 7.86 -17.00
CA LYS A 353 10.62 7.28 -16.38
C LYS A 353 10.51 7.36 -14.85
N PRO A 354 10.53 6.23 -14.13
CA PRO A 354 10.55 6.23 -12.67
C PRO A 354 11.82 6.86 -12.12
N GLU A 355 11.69 7.61 -11.02
CA GLU A 355 12.83 8.14 -10.27
C GLU A 355 12.75 7.74 -8.80
N LEU A 356 13.81 7.05 -8.32
CA LEU A 356 13.92 6.69 -6.91
C LEU A 356 14.25 7.91 -6.06
N SER A 357 13.53 8.07 -4.94
CA SER A 357 13.88 9.06 -3.92
C SER A 357 15.26 8.76 -3.30
N PRO A 358 15.93 9.75 -2.70
CA PRO A 358 17.18 9.51 -1.98
C PRO A 358 17.08 8.42 -0.91
N GLY A 359 15.92 8.28 -0.26
CA GLY A 359 15.67 7.22 0.73
C GLY A 359 15.67 5.83 0.09
N LEU A 360 14.95 5.67 -1.03
CA LEU A 360 14.87 4.38 -1.73
C LEU A 360 16.21 3.91 -2.31
N LYS A 361 17.08 4.84 -2.71
CA LYS A 361 18.44 4.52 -3.20
C LYS A 361 19.32 3.83 -2.15
N ASN A 362 18.95 3.90 -0.87
CA ASN A 362 19.64 3.21 0.22
C ASN A 362 19.03 1.84 0.54
N THR A 363 17.97 1.43 -0.17
CA THR A 363 17.38 0.09 -0.02
C THR A 363 18.14 -0.94 -0.86
N MET A 364 17.93 -2.22 -0.58
CA MET A 364 18.55 -3.30 -1.37
C MET A 364 18.10 -3.25 -2.83
N GLU A 365 19.03 -3.57 -3.73
CA GLU A 365 18.74 -3.70 -5.15
C GLU A 365 17.64 -4.75 -5.41
N ASP A 366 16.82 -4.45 -6.41
CA ASP A 366 15.71 -5.30 -6.80
C ASP A 366 15.58 -5.30 -8.32
N LEU A 367 15.73 -6.49 -8.91
CA LEU A 367 15.71 -6.65 -10.36
C LEU A 367 14.43 -6.08 -10.99
N ALA A 368 13.29 -6.15 -10.30
CA ALA A 368 12.03 -5.60 -10.81
C ALA A 368 12.09 -4.09 -10.92
N VAL A 369 12.59 -3.44 -9.87
CA VAL A 369 12.79 -1.99 -9.84
C VAL A 369 13.76 -1.57 -10.94
N ASP A 370 14.89 -2.25 -11.08
CA ASP A 370 15.90 -1.92 -12.09
C ASP A 370 15.34 -2.01 -13.52
N LYS A 371 14.58 -3.06 -13.82
CA LYS A 371 13.93 -3.22 -15.14
C LYS A 371 12.91 -2.12 -15.39
N ILE A 372 12.07 -1.81 -14.41
CA ILE A 372 11.05 -0.77 -14.50
C ILE A 372 11.67 0.62 -14.70
N VAL A 373 12.70 0.97 -13.93
CA VAL A 373 13.42 2.25 -14.05
C VAL A 373 14.04 2.42 -15.43
N ASN A 374 14.57 1.34 -16.00
CA ASN A 374 15.19 1.36 -17.33
C ASN A 374 14.19 1.46 -18.48
N THR A 375 12.95 1.01 -18.30
CA THR A 375 11.97 0.83 -19.38
C THR A 375 10.80 1.81 -19.32
N GLY A 376 10.59 2.46 -18.18
CA GLY A 376 9.49 3.39 -18.00
C GLY A 376 8.15 2.70 -17.74
N ILE A 377 7.19 3.45 -17.23
CA ILE A 377 5.83 2.98 -16.95
C ILE A 377 4.84 3.76 -17.81
N GLY A 378 3.99 3.04 -18.54
CA GLY A 378 2.84 3.61 -19.22
C GLY A 378 1.79 3.99 -18.19
N LEU A 379 1.89 5.21 -17.66
CA LEU A 379 1.00 5.71 -16.64
C LEU A 379 -0.24 6.32 -17.29
N VAL A 380 -1.41 5.92 -16.82
CA VAL A 380 -2.66 6.61 -17.14
C VAL A 380 -2.72 7.88 -16.29
N PRO A 381 -3.02 9.06 -16.84
CA PRO A 381 -3.17 10.26 -16.03
C PRO A 381 -4.17 10.05 -14.88
N PRO A 382 -3.88 10.57 -13.66
CA PRO A 382 -4.67 10.26 -12.46
C PRO A 382 -6.15 10.61 -12.59
N GLU A 383 -6.50 11.62 -13.38
CA GLU A 383 -7.87 12.03 -13.69
C GLU A 383 -8.64 11.06 -14.59
N LYS A 384 -7.95 10.06 -15.18
CA LYS A 384 -8.53 8.97 -15.99
C LYS A 384 -8.27 7.59 -15.40
N ALA A 385 -7.73 7.49 -14.18
CA ALA A 385 -7.44 6.21 -13.55
C ALA A 385 -8.69 5.34 -13.36
N ASP A 386 -9.87 5.95 -13.24
CA ASP A 386 -11.17 5.28 -13.21
C ASP A 386 -11.43 4.47 -14.49
N GLN A 387 -11.02 4.99 -15.66
CA GLN A 387 -11.21 4.32 -16.95
C GLN A 387 -10.36 3.04 -17.05
N LEU A 388 -9.16 3.05 -16.45
CA LEU A 388 -8.30 1.87 -16.39
C LEU A 388 -8.98 0.77 -15.57
N TYR A 389 -9.39 1.06 -14.34
CA TYR A 389 -10.00 0.05 -13.48
C TYR A 389 -11.38 -0.38 -13.95
N GLU A 390 -12.20 0.55 -14.47
CA GLU A 390 -13.49 0.19 -15.07
C GLU A 390 -13.29 -0.78 -16.23
N GLY A 391 -12.31 -0.53 -17.11
CA GLY A 391 -12.01 -1.41 -18.23
C GLY A 391 -11.57 -2.82 -17.81
N ILE A 392 -10.64 -2.91 -16.85
CA ILE A 392 -10.17 -4.21 -16.33
C ILE A 392 -11.30 -4.92 -15.56
N HIS A 393 -11.87 -4.27 -14.54
CA HIS A 393 -12.73 -4.93 -13.55
C HIS A 393 -14.12 -5.24 -14.09
N SER A 394 -14.68 -4.42 -14.99
CA SER A 394 -15.95 -4.77 -15.64
C SER A 394 -15.81 -6.01 -16.53
N HIS A 395 -14.72 -6.11 -17.30
CA HIS A 395 -14.43 -7.31 -18.10
C HIS A 395 -14.26 -8.54 -17.21
N LEU A 396 -13.41 -8.45 -16.19
CA LEU A 396 -13.17 -9.55 -15.25
C LEU A 396 -14.46 -10.03 -14.59
N LYS A 397 -15.30 -9.10 -14.11
CA LYS A 397 -16.59 -9.45 -13.52
C LYS A 397 -17.50 -10.16 -14.53
N ASN A 398 -17.54 -9.70 -15.78
CA ASN A 398 -18.36 -10.31 -16.83
C ASN A 398 -17.92 -11.75 -17.18
N VAL A 399 -16.64 -12.08 -17.05
CA VAL A 399 -16.11 -13.43 -17.27
C VAL A 399 -16.10 -14.30 -16.00
N GLY A 400 -16.78 -13.87 -14.94
CA GLY A 400 -17.01 -14.69 -13.74
C GLY A 400 -15.90 -14.66 -12.69
N ILE A 401 -14.96 -13.71 -12.77
CA ILE A 401 -13.95 -13.49 -11.72
C ILE A 401 -14.59 -12.83 -10.50
N ASP A 402 -14.20 -13.30 -9.31
CA ASP A 402 -14.78 -12.87 -8.04
C ASP A 402 -13.99 -11.77 -7.33
N GLY A 403 -12.73 -11.56 -7.73
CA GLY A 403 -11.87 -10.54 -7.16
C GLY A 403 -10.48 -10.51 -7.79
N VAL A 404 -9.61 -9.65 -7.28
CA VAL A 404 -8.29 -9.40 -7.85
C VAL A 404 -7.18 -9.42 -6.80
N LYS A 405 -5.97 -9.80 -7.21
CA LYS A 405 -4.72 -9.46 -6.52
C LYS A 405 -4.07 -8.30 -7.27
N VAL A 406 -3.90 -7.16 -6.62
CA VAL A 406 -3.27 -5.97 -7.18
C VAL A 406 -1.86 -5.86 -6.67
N ASP A 407 -0.90 -5.83 -7.59
CA ASP A 407 0.53 -5.88 -7.28
C ASP A 407 1.28 -4.62 -7.76
N VAL A 408 2.57 -4.53 -7.45
CA VAL A 408 3.43 -3.39 -7.87
C VAL A 408 2.89 -2.04 -7.38
N ILE A 409 2.30 -2.03 -6.18
CA ILE A 409 1.54 -0.88 -5.67
C ILE A 409 2.41 0.35 -5.43
N HIS A 410 3.65 0.18 -4.96
CA HIS A 410 4.54 1.31 -4.66
C HIS A 410 5.20 1.99 -5.85
N LEU A 411 4.83 1.59 -7.05
CA LEU A 411 5.33 2.23 -8.26
C LEU A 411 5.05 3.74 -8.31
N LEU A 412 3.92 4.19 -7.75
CA LEU A 412 3.46 5.58 -7.86
C LEU A 412 4.42 6.60 -7.25
N GLU A 413 5.15 6.25 -6.18
CA GLU A 413 6.07 7.20 -5.53
C GLU A 413 7.20 7.65 -6.48
N MET A 414 7.55 6.81 -7.46
CA MET A 414 8.59 7.07 -8.45
C MET A 414 8.07 7.80 -9.70
N LEU A 415 6.76 8.00 -9.85
CA LEU A 415 6.12 8.55 -11.05
C LEU A 415 5.47 9.92 -10.83
N CYS A 416 5.61 10.49 -9.63
CA CYS A 416 4.73 11.53 -9.12
C CYS A 416 5.16 12.99 -9.42
N GLU A 417 6.30 13.20 -10.08
CA GLU A 417 6.91 14.51 -10.34
C GLU A 417 5.90 15.53 -10.91
N ASN A 418 5.04 15.09 -11.83
CA ASN A 418 4.08 15.94 -12.54
C ASN A 418 2.65 15.88 -11.97
N TYR A 419 2.41 15.14 -10.88
CA TYR A 419 1.07 14.79 -10.41
C TYR A 419 0.81 15.15 -8.95
N GLY A 420 1.32 16.29 -8.49
CA GLY A 420 1.09 16.76 -7.11
C GLY A 420 1.89 16.01 -6.04
N GLY A 421 2.87 15.19 -6.45
CA GLY A 421 3.68 14.39 -5.54
C GLY A 421 3.04 13.05 -5.17
N ARG A 422 3.78 12.24 -4.41
CA ARG A 422 3.52 10.83 -4.14
C ARG A 422 2.14 10.59 -3.53
N VAL A 423 1.74 11.46 -2.59
CA VAL A 423 0.51 11.31 -1.83
C VAL A 423 -0.72 11.61 -2.70
N ASP A 424 -0.68 12.67 -3.52
CA ASP A 424 -1.86 13.05 -4.31
C ASP A 424 -2.05 12.13 -5.52
N LEU A 425 -0.97 11.68 -6.16
CA LEU A 425 -1.04 10.62 -7.18
C LEU A 425 -1.60 9.32 -6.57
N ALA A 426 -1.12 8.91 -5.40
CA ALA A 426 -1.61 7.72 -4.70
C ALA A 426 -3.11 7.83 -4.34
N LYS A 427 -3.56 8.98 -3.81
CA LYS A 427 -4.99 9.22 -3.51
C LYS A 427 -5.87 9.03 -4.74
N ALA A 428 -5.47 9.56 -5.91
CA ALA A 428 -6.25 9.43 -7.13
C ALA A 428 -6.38 7.96 -7.56
N TYR A 429 -5.27 7.22 -7.60
CA TYR A 429 -5.23 5.82 -7.98
C TYR A 429 -5.97 4.91 -7.00
N TYR A 430 -5.78 5.09 -5.69
CA TYR A 430 -6.43 4.26 -4.67
C TYR A 430 -7.93 4.53 -4.56
N ARG A 431 -8.37 5.77 -4.82
CA ARG A 431 -9.80 6.08 -4.93
C ARG A 431 -10.42 5.36 -6.13
N ALA A 432 -9.81 5.49 -7.31
CA ALA A 432 -10.30 4.84 -8.52
C ALA A 432 -10.35 3.31 -8.38
N LEU A 433 -9.32 2.72 -7.76
CA LEU A 433 -9.30 1.30 -7.42
C LEU A 433 -10.45 0.95 -6.45
N THR A 434 -10.59 1.67 -5.34
CA THR A 434 -11.62 1.43 -4.33
C THR A 434 -13.03 1.51 -4.90
N ASP A 435 -13.31 2.52 -5.73
CA ASP A 435 -14.61 2.70 -6.37
C ASP A 435 -14.92 1.54 -7.35
N SER A 436 -13.91 1.08 -8.09
CA SER A 436 -14.04 -0.08 -8.97
C SER A 436 -14.29 -1.39 -8.20
N ILE A 437 -13.56 -1.64 -7.11
CA ILE A 437 -13.78 -2.82 -6.25
C ILE A 437 -15.19 -2.81 -5.64
N ARG A 438 -15.70 -1.65 -5.23
CA ARG A 438 -17.09 -1.50 -4.74
C ARG A 438 -18.11 -1.85 -5.81
N LYS A 439 -17.87 -1.41 -7.04
CA LYS A 439 -18.78 -1.61 -8.15
C LYS A 439 -18.82 -3.06 -8.63
N HIS A 440 -17.68 -3.74 -8.71
CA HIS A 440 -17.56 -5.02 -9.42
C HIS A 440 -17.33 -6.23 -8.51
N PHE A 441 -16.74 -6.02 -7.32
CA PHE A 441 -16.28 -7.11 -6.43
C PHE A 441 -16.75 -6.93 -4.98
N ASN A 442 -18.01 -6.53 -4.81
CA ASN A 442 -18.70 -6.42 -3.52
C ASN A 442 -17.99 -5.51 -2.48
N GLY A 443 -17.05 -4.66 -2.91
CA GLY A 443 -16.32 -3.75 -2.03
C GLY A 443 -15.18 -4.37 -1.23
N ASN A 444 -14.91 -5.68 -1.34
CA ASN A 444 -13.86 -6.35 -0.59
C ASN A 444 -13.09 -7.45 -1.37
N GLY A 445 -13.43 -7.70 -2.63
CA GLY A 445 -12.76 -8.70 -3.48
C GLY A 445 -11.39 -8.27 -4.00
N VAL A 446 -10.47 -7.92 -3.10
CA VAL A 446 -9.14 -7.42 -3.44
C VAL A 446 -8.08 -7.86 -2.42
N ILE A 447 -6.92 -8.28 -2.93
CA ILE A 447 -5.69 -8.53 -2.19
C ILE A 447 -4.64 -7.52 -2.68
N ALA A 448 -3.98 -6.81 -1.78
CA ALA A 448 -2.83 -5.98 -2.11
C ALA A 448 -1.52 -6.79 -2.05
N SER A 449 -0.53 -6.40 -2.86
CA SER A 449 0.81 -6.98 -2.88
C SER A 449 1.82 -5.88 -3.27
N MET A 450 3.05 -5.99 -2.75
CA MET A 450 4.12 -4.99 -2.90
C MET A 450 3.74 -3.60 -2.36
N GLU A 451 3.10 -3.58 -1.19
CA GLU A 451 2.40 -2.46 -0.57
C GLU A 451 2.92 -2.04 0.81
N HIS A 452 4.13 -2.47 1.20
CA HIS A 452 4.72 -2.17 2.51
C HIS A 452 5.34 -0.76 2.66
N CYS A 453 4.59 0.29 2.35
CA CYS A 453 4.90 1.68 2.62
C CYS A 453 3.73 2.31 3.37
N ASN A 454 4.02 3.19 4.33
CA ASN A 454 3.03 3.88 5.13
C ASN A 454 2.09 4.76 4.28
N ASP A 455 2.50 5.19 3.07
CA ASP A 455 1.59 5.75 2.07
C ASP A 455 0.38 4.84 1.84
N PHE A 456 0.62 3.57 1.56
CA PHE A 456 -0.44 2.61 1.30
C PHE A 456 -1.22 2.31 2.58
N MET A 457 -0.54 2.17 3.73
CA MET A 457 -1.22 1.95 5.01
C MET A 457 -2.27 3.04 5.29
N PHE A 458 -1.92 4.31 5.03
CA PHE A 458 -2.77 5.46 5.31
C PHE A 458 -3.73 5.86 4.18
N LEU A 459 -3.53 5.40 2.94
CA LEU A 459 -4.33 5.83 1.78
C LEU A 459 -5.01 4.67 1.03
N GLY A 460 -4.37 3.50 0.94
CA GLY A 460 -4.81 2.36 0.13
C GLY A 460 -5.76 1.40 0.86
N THR A 461 -5.91 1.55 2.17
CA THR A 461 -6.64 0.60 3.00
C THR A 461 -8.09 1.05 3.29
N GLU A 462 -8.76 1.73 2.35
CA GLU A 462 -10.18 2.07 2.52
C GLU A 462 -11.09 0.85 2.33
N ALA A 463 -10.90 0.07 1.25
CA ALA A 463 -11.62 -1.18 0.96
C ALA A 463 -10.77 -2.44 1.21
N ILE A 464 -9.44 -2.32 1.09
CA ILE A 464 -8.53 -3.47 1.13
C ILE A 464 -8.39 -3.99 2.57
N CYS A 465 -8.71 -5.28 2.75
CA CYS A 465 -8.61 -5.99 4.03
C CYS A 465 -7.39 -6.91 4.10
N LEU A 466 -6.83 -7.29 2.94
CA LEU A 466 -5.81 -8.33 2.81
C LEU A 466 -4.61 -7.79 2.07
N GLY A 467 -3.44 -7.97 2.67
CA GLY A 467 -2.14 -7.72 2.07
C GLY A 467 -1.35 -9.01 1.98
N ARG A 468 -0.55 -9.17 0.93
CA ARG A 468 0.39 -10.28 0.76
C ARG A 468 1.77 -9.80 1.18
N VAL A 469 2.24 -10.38 2.27
CA VAL A 469 3.58 -10.13 2.86
C VAL A 469 4.66 -10.88 2.10
#